data_AF-A0A3D0W628-F1
#
_entry.id   AF-A0A3D0W628-F1
#
_cell.length_a   1.000
_cell.length_b   1.000
_cell.length_c   1.000
_cell.angle_alpha   90.00
_cell.angle_beta   90.00
_cell.angle_gamma   90.00
#
_symmetry.space_group_name_H-M   'P 1'
#
loop_
_entity.id
_entity.type
_entity.pdbx_description
1 polymer ?
#
loop_
_entity_poly.entity_id
_entity_poly.type
_entity_poly.pdbx_seq_one_letter_code
_entity_poly.pdbx_strand_id
1 'polypeptide(L)'
;AQADRILYKAAIRHRLENQPNLWLFQQAVDDILLDQDRVAGVVTQIGIQFKSKTVVLTAGTFLGGLVHVGLKNYQAGRAGDPPSMSLAHRLREIGLPVGRLKTGTPPRIDGRTINYAVMQEQPGD
;
A
#
# COMPACT_ATOMS: atom_id res chain seq x y z
N ALA A 1 3.80 -19.22 -11.80
CA ALA A 1 5.17 -19.12 -11.21
C ALA A 1 5.06 -18.76 -9.73
N GLN A 2 5.90 -19.36 -8.89
CA GLN A 2 6.12 -18.90 -7.51
C GLN A 2 7.18 -17.81 -7.49
N ALA A 3 7.08 -16.86 -6.57
CA ALA A 3 8.01 -15.73 -6.49
C ALA A 3 8.67 -15.67 -5.11
N ASP A 4 10.00 -15.53 -5.09
CA ASP A 4 10.71 -15.12 -3.89
C ASP A 4 10.36 -13.67 -3.56
N ARG A 5 9.72 -13.43 -2.42
CA ARG A 5 9.22 -12.11 -2.03
C ARG A 5 10.34 -11.11 -1.77
N ILE A 6 11.50 -11.57 -1.28
CA ILE A 6 12.65 -10.71 -0.97
C ILE A 6 13.33 -10.30 -2.27
N LEU A 7 13.63 -11.26 -3.14
CA LEU A 7 14.28 -11.00 -4.42
C LEU A 7 13.38 -10.16 -5.33
N TYR A 8 12.07 -10.44 -5.36
CA TYR A 8 11.12 -9.63 -6.12
C TYR A 8 11.10 -8.18 -5.62
N LYS A 9 11.04 -7.96 -4.30
CA LYS A 9 11.07 -6.61 -3.71
C LYS A 9 12.37 -5.88 -4.06
N ALA A 10 13.52 -6.56 -3.94
CA ALA A 10 14.82 -5.98 -4.24
C ALA A 10 14.95 -5.62 -5.73
N ALA A 11 14.52 -6.50 -6.64
CA ALA A 11 14.55 -6.28 -8.08
C ALA A 11 13.70 -5.07 -8.49
N ILE A 12 12.48 -4.94 -7.95
CA ILE A 12 11.61 -3.79 -8.22
C ILE A 12 12.22 -2.50 -7.67
N ARG A 13 12.74 -2.52 -6.44
CA ARG A 13 13.39 -1.34 -5.84
C ARG A 13 14.58 -0.88 -6.69
N HIS A 14 15.46 -1.81 -7.05
CA HIS A 14 16.61 -1.51 -7.90
C HIS A 14 16.21 -0.90 -9.24
N ARG A 15 15.16 -1.44 -9.89
CA ARG A 15 14.65 -0.87 -11.13
C ARG A 15 14.15 0.56 -10.96
N LEU A 16 13.42 0.86 -9.88
CA LEU A 16 12.89 2.20 -9.61
C LEU A 16 13.99 3.20 -9.26
N GLU A 17 14.97 2.80 -8.45
CA GLU A 17 16.10 3.66 -8.04
C GLU A 17 16.98 4.07 -9.23
N ASN A 18 16.98 3.29 -10.32
CA ASN A 18 17.82 3.54 -11.49
C ASN A 18 17.02 4.03 -12.72
N GLN A 19 15.74 4.35 -12.57
CA GLN A 19 14.91 4.86 -13.65
C GLN A 19 15.18 6.36 -13.87
N PRO A 20 15.65 6.80 -15.06
CA PRO A 20 15.82 8.22 -15.35
C PRO A 20 14.52 9.01 -15.16
N ASN A 21 14.63 10.21 -14.59
CA ASN A 21 13.53 11.13 -14.26
C ASN A 21 12.54 10.60 -13.22
N LEU A 22 12.92 9.61 -12.40
CA LEU A 22 12.16 9.16 -11.25
C LEU A 22 12.91 9.49 -9.96
N TRP A 23 12.24 10.21 -9.05
CA TRP A 23 12.73 10.46 -7.70
C TRP A 23 11.92 9.63 -6.70
N LEU A 24 12.63 8.96 -5.80
CA LEU A 24 12.01 8.23 -4.70
C LEU A 24 12.13 9.07 -3.42
N PHE A 25 10.99 9.30 -2.78
CA PHE A 25 10.91 10.05 -1.53
C PHE A 25 10.05 9.30 -0.53
N GLN A 26 10.66 8.85 0.57
CA GLN A 26 9.96 8.06 1.59
C GLN A 26 9.29 8.98 2.60
N GLN A 27 8.04 9.34 2.33
CA GLN A 27 7.12 9.99 3.27
C GLN A 27 5.67 9.60 2.96
N ALA A 28 4.82 9.56 3.98
CA ALA A 28 3.38 9.46 3.78
C ALA A 28 2.84 10.79 3.22
N VAL A 29 1.83 10.71 2.36
CA VAL A 29 1.07 11.85 1.84
C VAL A 29 -0.22 11.97 2.63
N ASP A 30 -0.46 13.14 3.21
CA ASP A 30 -1.64 13.41 4.06
C ASP A 30 -2.68 14.30 3.36
N ASP A 31 -2.27 15.12 2.38
CA ASP A 31 -3.16 16.07 1.70
C ASP A 31 -2.85 16.20 0.19
N ILE A 32 -3.87 16.62 -0.56
CA ILE A 32 -3.81 16.96 -1.98
C ILE A 32 -4.09 18.46 -2.11
N LEU A 33 -3.13 19.17 -2.71
CA LEU A 33 -3.25 20.58 -3.03
C LEU A 33 -4.15 20.75 -4.26
N LEU A 34 -5.14 21.62 -4.14
CA LEU A 34 -6.05 21.98 -5.23
C LEU A 34 -5.93 23.47 -5.55
N ASP A 35 -5.92 23.77 -6.85
CA ASP A 35 -6.09 25.09 -7.43
C ASP A 35 -7.44 25.06 -8.17
N GLN A 36 -8.47 25.59 -7.52
CA GLN A 36 -9.88 25.37 -7.89
C GLN A 36 -10.19 23.87 -7.97
N ASP A 37 -10.68 23.38 -9.11
CA ASP A 37 -11.01 21.97 -9.35
C ASP A 37 -9.83 21.16 -9.91
N ARG A 38 -8.62 21.74 -9.97
CA ARG A 38 -7.43 21.10 -10.54
C ARG A 38 -6.41 20.76 -9.46
N VAL A 39 -5.81 19.57 -9.57
CA VAL A 39 -4.68 19.21 -8.70
C VAL A 39 -3.47 20.10 -8.96
N ALA A 40 -2.86 20.56 -7.87
CA ALA A 40 -1.66 21.41 -7.87
C ALA A 40 -0.45 20.74 -7.19
N GLY A 41 -0.65 19.63 -6.48
CA GLY A 41 0.41 18.98 -5.72
C GLY A 41 -0.08 18.10 -4.58
N VAL A 42 0.85 17.74 -3.69
CA VAL A 42 0.59 16.97 -2.47
C VAL A 42 1.33 17.56 -1.27
N VAL A 43 0.83 17.28 -0.06
CA VAL A 43 1.51 17.59 1.20
C VAL A 43 1.80 16.29 1.93
N THR A 44 3.04 16.13 2.35
CA THR A 44 3.47 14.99 3.16
C THR A 44 3.06 15.15 4.62
N GLN A 45 3.08 14.04 5.38
CA GLN A 45 2.79 14.03 6.81
C GLN A 45 3.71 14.97 7.62
N ILE A 46 4.93 15.23 7.14
CA ILE A 46 5.88 16.16 7.75
C ILE A 46 5.75 17.60 7.23
N GLY A 47 4.71 17.91 6.47
CA GLY A 47 4.40 19.26 5.98
C GLY A 47 5.14 19.70 4.71
N ILE A 48 5.99 18.85 4.13
CA ILE A 48 6.67 19.16 2.86
C ILE A 48 5.63 19.14 1.73
N GLN A 49 5.65 20.19 0.91
CA GLN A 49 4.80 20.34 -0.27
C GLN A 49 5.56 20.02 -1.54
N PHE A 50 4.96 19.18 -2.39
CA PHE A 50 5.44 18.93 -3.74
C PHE A 50 4.42 19.43 -4.76
N LYS A 51 4.81 20.37 -5.61
CA LYS A 51 3.97 20.86 -6.71
C LYS A 51 4.03 19.90 -7.88
N SER A 52 2.89 19.62 -8.49
CA SER A 52 2.79 18.72 -9.65
C SER A 52 1.56 19.03 -10.48
N LYS A 53 1.66 18.82 -11.80
CA LYS A 53 0.51 18.95 -12.72
C LYS A 53 -0.49 17.80 -12.62
N THR A 54 -0.04 16.65 -12.11
CA THR A 54 -0.81 15.40 -12.06
C THR A 54 -0.37 14.58 -10.86
N VAL A 55 -1.33 13.97 -10.16
CA VAL A 55 -1.10 13.07 -9.04
C VAL A 55 -1.77 11.73 -9.35
N VAL A 56 -1.02 10.64 -9.23
CA VAL A 56 -1.54 9.27 -9.38
C VAL A 56 -1.63 8.64 -8.00
N LEU A 57 -2.83 8.26 -7.58
CA LEU A 57 -3.09 7.67 -6.26
C LEU A 57 -3.04 6.13 -6.34
N THR A 58 -2.07 5.52 -5.68
CA THR A 58 -1.90 4.05 -5.60
C THR A 58 -1.79 3.58 -4.15
N ALA A 59 -2.68 4.05 -3.28
CA ALA A 59 -2.61 3.81 -1.84
C ALA A 59 -2.91 2.35 -1.41
N GLY A 60 -3.31 1.48 -2.33
CA GLY A 60 -3.58 0.07 -2.04
C GLY A 60 -4.58 -0.10 -0.89
N THR A 61 -4.21 -0.89 0.13
CA THR A 61 -5.05 -1.16 1.30
C THR A 61 -4.89 -0.14 2.45
N PHE A 62 -4.15 0.95 2.24
CA PHE A 62 -3.80 1.89 3.32
C PHE A 62 -4.88 2.94 3.60
N LEU A 63 -5.63 3.40 2.60
CA LEU A 63 -6.65 4.45 2.75
C LEU A 63 -7.75 4.01 3.73
N GLY A 64 -7.81 4.63 4.90
CA GLY A 64 -8.78 4.28 5.94
C GLY A 64 -8.73 2.79 6.34
N GLY A 65 -7.54 2.19 6.27
CA GLY A 65 -7.34 0.75 6.44
C GLY A 65 -7.75 0.25 7.82
N LEU A 66 -8.45 -0.89 7.84
CA LEU A 66 -8.91 -1.58 9.05
C LEU A 66 -8.66 -3.07 8.91
N VAL A 67 -7.86 -3.63 9.81
CA VAL A 67 -7.60 -5.07 9.87
C VAL A 67 -8.61 -5.72 10.80
N HIS A 68 -9.10 -6.91 10.41
CA HIS A 68 -10.03 -7.72 11.18
C HIS A 68 -9.39 -9.07 11.50
N VAL A 69 -9.35 -9.44 12.79
CA VAL A 69 -8.90 -10.75 13.29
C VAL A 69 -9.97 -11.32 14.21
N GLY A 70 -10.78 -12.26 13.68
CA GLY A 70 -12.01 -12.67 14.34
C GLY A 70 -12.94 -11.46 14.55
N LEU A 71 -13.33 -11.22 15.80
CA LEU A 71 -14.15 -10.06 16.19
C LEU A 71 -13.32 -8.81 16.49
N LYS A 72 -12.00 -8.94 16.67
CA LYS A 72 -11.12 -7.80 16.94
C LYS A 72 -10.84 -7.05 15.65
N ASN A 73 -10.79 -5.73 15.74
CA ASN A 73 -10.38 -4.87 14.64
C ASN A 73 -9.42 -3.78 15.14
N TYR A 74 -8.54 -3.34 14.25
CA TYR A 74 -7.59 -2.26 14.54
C TYR A 74 -7.18 -1.55 13.25
N GLN A 75 -6.81 -0.28 13.38
CA GLN A 75 -6.37 0.58 12.29
C GLN A 75 -5.01 0.13 11.75
N ALA A 76 -4.95 -0.20 10.46
CA ALA A 76 -3.72 -0.63 9.79
C ALA A 76 -3.93 -0.67 8.27
N GLY A 77 -2.92 -0.28 7.50
CA GLY A 77 -2.92 -0.49 6.05
C GLY A 77 -2.48 -1.91 5.67
N ARG A 78 -1.48 -2.41 6.41
CA ARG A 78 -1.00 -3.79 6.39
C ARG A 78 -0.59 -4.17 7.82
N ALA A 79 -0.42 -5.47 8.10
CA ALA A 79 0.06 -5.90 9.41
C ALA A 79 1.43 -5.25 9.73
N GLY A 80 1.47 -4.42 10.77
CA GLY A 80 2.66 -3.67 11.18
C GLY A 80 2.80 -2.27 10.58
N ASP A 81 2.01 -1.91 9.57
CA ASP A 81 2.07 -0.61 8.91
C ASP A 81 0.81 0.25 9.20
N PRO A 82 0.96 1.52 9.61
CA PRO A 82 -0.17 2.39 9.93
C PRO A 82 -1.02 2.69 8.67
N PRO A 83 -2.32 3.00 8.83
CA PRO A 83 -3.17 3.40 7.71
C PRO A 83 -2.98 4.88 7.35
N SER A 84 -3.38 5.25 6.13
CA SER A 84 -3.49 6.64 5.69
C SER A 84 -4.88 7.18 6.03
N MET A 85 -5.01 7.78 7.22
CA MET A 85 -6.29 8.33 7.71
C MET A 85 -6.55 9.72 7.14
N SER A 86 -5.61 10.66 7.30
CA SER A 86 -5.75 12.06 6.86
C SER A 86 -6.10 12.15 5.38
N LEU A 87 -5.35 11.44 4.53
CA LEU A 87 -5.62 11.41 3.09
C LEU A 87 -7.00 10.83 2.77
N ALA A 88 -7.47 9.81 3.50
CA ALA A 88 -8.81 9.25 3.29
C ALA A 88 -9.91 10.24 3.67
N HIS A 89 -9.71 11.07 4.70
CA HIS A 89 -10.64 12.16 5.01
C HIS A 89 -10.62 13.22 3.91
N ARG A 90 -9.43 13.62 3.47
CA ARG A 90 -9.27 14.62 2.41
C ARG A 90 -9.98 14.24 1.12
N LEU A 91 -9.86 13.00 0.67
CA LEU A 91 -10.54 12.53 -0.54
C LEU A 91 -12.07 12.57 -0.43
N ARG A 92 -12.63 12.41 0.79
CA ARG A 92 -14.06 12.57 1.04
C ARG A 92 -14.48 14.03 1.00
N GLU A 93 -13.66 14.94 1.55
CA GLU A 93 -13.92 16.39 1.50
C GLU A 93 -13.95 16.92 0.07
N ILE A 94 -13.11 16.37 -0.81
CA ILE A 94 -13.08 16.70 -2.25
C ILE A 94 -14.35 16.19 -2.98
N GLY A 95 -15.19 15.37 -2.32
CA GLY A 95 -16.47 14.93 -2.86
C GLY A 95 -16.37 13.71 -3.78
N LEU A 96 -15.27 12.95 -3.73
CA LEU A 96 -15.15 11.70 -4.49
C LEU A 96 -16.04 10.61 -3.87
N PRO A 97 -16.73 9.78 -4.67
CA PRO A 97 -17.45 8.62 -4.16
C PRO A 97 -16.51 7.66 -3.44
N VAL A 98 -16.86 7.26 -2.21
CA VAL A 98 -16.04 6.35 -1.41
C VAL A 98 -16.83 5.11 -1.02
N GLY A 99 -16.28 3.94 -1.35
CA GLY A 99 -16.74 2.63 -0.88
C GLY A 99 -15.71 1.94 0.01
N ARG A 100 -16.09 0.82 0.62
CA ARG A 100 -15.17 -0.06 1.36
C ARG A 100 -15.17 -1.45 0.76
N LEU A 101 -13.98 -1.98 0.53
CA LEU A 101 -13.76 -3.37 0.15
C LEU A 101 -13.06 -4.11 1.28
N LYS A 102 -13.21 -5.43 1.31
CA LYS A 102 -12.54 -6.31 2.26
C LYS A 102 -11.94 -7.50 1.51
N THR A 103 -10.68 -7.79 1.84
CA THR A 103 -9.95 -8.95 1.33
C THR A 103 -9.29 -9.68 2.50
N GLY A 104 -8.97 -10.96 2.32
CA GLY A 104 -8.31 -11.80 3.33
C GLY A 104 -6.92 -12.22 2.89
N THR A 105 -6.03 -12.45 3.86
CA THR A 105 -4.77 -13.17 3.64
C THR A 105 -4.76 -14.41 4.52
N PRO A 106 -4.32 -15.58 4.03
CA PRO A 106 -4.11 -16.73 4.89
C PRO A 106 -2.98 -16.44 5.90
N PRO A 107 -2.93 -17.20 7.02
CA PRO A 107 -1.82 -17.13 7.96
C PRO A 107 -0.49 -17.49 7.27
N ARG A 108 0.62 -17.09 7.90
CA ARG A 108 1.96 -17.56 7.53
C ARG A 108 2.37 -18.62 8.54
N ILE A 109 2.77 -19.78 8.03
CA ILE A 109 3.15 -20.95 8.83
C ILE A 109 4.65 -21.22 8.65
N ASP A 110 5.28 -21.77 9.68
CA ASP A 110 6.66 -22.22 9.59
C ASP A 110 6.73 -23.51 8.76
N GLY A 111 7.48 -23.49 7.65
CA GLY A 111 7.60 -24.65 6.78
C GLY A 111 8.16 -25.88 7.50
N ARG A 112 8.99 -25.70 8.53
CA ARG A 112 9.61 -26.79 9.28
C ARG A 112 8.62 -27.58 10.13
N THR A 113 7.44 -27.02 10.40
CA THR A 113 6.39 -27.68 11.20
C THR A 113 5.40 -28.48 10.35
N ILE A 114 5.62 -28.54 9.02
CA ILE A 114 4.73 -29.20 8.09
C ILE A 114 5.23 -30.63 7.84
N ASN A 115 4.33 -31.61 7.95
CA ASN A 115 4.61 -32.98 7.51
C ASN A 115 4.40 -33.09 6.00
N TYR A 116 5.45 -32.88 5.21
CA TYR A 116 5.39 -32.98 3.75
C TYR A 116 5.20 -34.41 3.25
N ALA A 117 5.50 -35.44 4.05
CA ALA A 117 5.42 -36.84 3.62
C ALA A 117 3.98 -37.31 3.33
N VAL A 118 2.96 -36.60 3.85
CA VAL A 118 1.54 -36.90 3.59
C VAL A 118 0.92 -36.00 2.51
N MET A 119 1.72 -35.13 1.88
CA MET A 119 1.27 -34.16 0.89
C MET A 119 1.69 -34.58 -0.52
N GLN A 120 0.95 -34.12 -1.53
CA GLN A 120 1.31 -34.28 -2.93
C GLN A 120 2.11 -33.06 -3.39
N GLU A 121 3.34 -33.28 -3.88
CA GLU A 121 4.15 -32.22 -4.49
C GLU A 121 3.58 -31.83 -5.86
N GLN A 122 3.51 -30.53 -6.13
CA GLN A 122 3.14 -29.96 -7.43
C GLN A 122 4.33 -29.17 -7.98
N PRO A 123 5.12 -29.75 -8.91
CA PRO A 123 6.22 -29.01 -9.55
C PRO A 123 5.68 -27.94 -10.50
N GLY A 124 6.58 -27.08 -11.00
CA GLY A 124 6.23 -26.22 -12.13
C GLY A 124 5.98 -27.03 -13.40
N ASP A 125 5.12 -26.51 -14.27
CA ASP A 125 4.92 -27.02 -15.63
C ASP A 125 6.21 -26.90 -16.47
#